data_AF-A0A7W7N3P7-F1
#
_entry.id   AF-A0A7W7N3P7-F1
#
_cell.length_a   1.000
_cell.length_b   1.000
_cell.length_c   1.000
_cell.angle_alpha   90.00
_cell.angle_beta   90.00
_cell.angle_gamma   90.00
#
_symmetry.space_group_name_H-M   'P 1'
#
loop_
_entity.id
_entity.type
_entity.pdbx_description
1 polymer ?
#
loop_
_entity_poly.entity_id
_entity_poly.type
_entity_poly.pdbx_seq_one_letter_code
_entity_poly.pdbx_strand_id
1 'polypeptide(L)'
;MNRTQHVLLARALIDANGGVDACCKPVTRVERSQLYAYRDFNSGVYMPADVIDVLESRAKNPVYSQFLFSQMQAEPQTACVVQEAADVDEAANDVWRFIRHAAAEGRELTETEKREAERLLQRVDRENAELRAVLNMAAST
;
A
#
# COMPACT_ATOMS: atom_id res chain seq x y z
N MET A 1 2.96 -10.58 -2.14
CA MET A 1 2.45 -11.21 -0.91
C MET A 1 3.61 -11.63 -0.01
N ASN A 2 3.64 -11.18 1.24
CA ASN A 2 4.65 -11.53 2.25
C ASN A 2 4.35 -12.89 2.91
N ARG A 3 5.35 -13.59 3.46
CA ARG A 3 5.23 -14.90 4.16
C ARG A 3 4.18 -14.87 5.26
N THR A 4 4.20 -13.84 6.10
CA THR A 4 3.24 -13.70 7.20
C THR A 4 1.81 -13.59 6.69
N GLN A 5 1.61 -12.83 5.59
CA GLN A 5 0.30 -12.67 4.96
C GLN A 5 -0.18 -13.99 4.37
N HIS A 6 0.69 -14.72 3.65
CA HIS A 6 0.37 -16.05 3.13
C HIS A 6 -0.08 -17.00 4.24
N VAL A 7 0.67 -17.10 5.34
CA VAL A 7 0.34 -18.03 6.44
C VAL A 7 -1.01 -17.70 7.08
N LEU A 8 -1.33 -16.41 7.25
CA LEU A 8 -2.64 -15.99 7.75
C LEU A 8 -3.78 -16.37 6.79
N LEU A 9 -3.59 -16.15 5.48
CA LEU A 9 -4.57 -16.51 4.45
C LEU A 9 -4.74 -18.03 4.35
N ALA A 10 -3.64 -18.79 4.42
CA ALA A 10 -3.67 -20.26 4.44
C ALA A 10 -4.46 -20.78 5.63
N ARG A 11 -4.27 -20.19 6.82
CA ARG A 11 -5.07 -20.53 8.01
C ARG A 11 -6.56 -20.23 7.79
N ALA A 12 -6.88 -19.00 7.35
CA ALA A 12 -8.25 -18.59 7.11
C ALA A 12 -8.96 -19.48 6.08
N LEU A 13 -8.29 -19.83 4.98
CA LEU A 13 -8.83 -20.69 3.93
C LEU A 13 -9.05 -22.13 4.42
N ILE A 14 -8.10 -22.70 5.16
CA ILE A 14 -8.20 -24.05 5.73
C ILE A 14 -9.30 -24.10 6.79
N ASP A 15 -9.38 -23.10 7.66
CA ASP A 15 -10.38 -23.03 8.72
C ASP A 15 -11.79 -22.82 8.12
N ALA A 16 -11.92 -22.01 7.06
CA ALA A 16 -13.18 -21.85 6.32
C ALA A 16 -13.67 -23.15 5.65
N ASN A 17 -12.76 -24.08 5.34
CA ASN A 17 -13.07 -25.40 4.81
C ASN A 17 -13.37 -26.45 5.92
N GLY A 18 -13.38 -26.06 7.20
CA GLY A 18 -13.62 -26.97 8.33
C GLY A 18 -12.35 -27.59 8.91
N GLY A 19 -11.17 -27.02 8.62
CA GLY A 19 -9.90 -27.44 9.18
C GLY A 19 -9.07 -28.35 8.26
N VAL A 20 -7.91 -28.78 8.77
CA VAL A 20 -6.89 -29.51 7.99
C VAL A 20 -7.42 -30.84 7.45
N ASP A 21 -8.17 -31.59 8.26
CA ASP A 21 -8.71 -32.89 7.86
C ASP A 21 -9.70 -32.80 6.71
N ALA A 22 -10.51 -31.74 6.69
CA ALA A 22 -11.48 -31.51 5.63
C ALA A 22 -10.79 -31.14 4.31
N CYS A 23 -9.61 -30.51 4.36
CA CYS A 23 -8.87 -30.05 3.19
C CYS A 23 -8.01 -31.13 2.51
N CYS A 24 -7.77 -32.27 3.17
CA CYS A 24 -6.93 -33.35 2.65
C CYS A 24 -7.60 -34.10 1.47
N LYS A 25 -6.92 -35.13 0.96
CA LYS A 25 -7.52 -36.08 0.01
C LYS A 25 -8.90 -36.57 0.51
N PRO A 26 -9.90 -36.68 -0.38
CA PRO A 26 -9.81 -36.58 -1.84
C PRO A 26 -9.92 -35.16 -2.41
N VAL A 27 -10.00 -34.14 -1.56
CA VAL A 27 -10.37 -32.78 -1.99
C VAL A 27 -9.18 -32.09 -2.64
N THR A 28 -8.02 -32.15 -1.99
CA THR A 28 -6.78 -31.63 -2.56
C THR A 28 -5.76 -32.75 -2.72
N ARG A 29 -4.77 -32.53 -3.57
CA ARG A 29 -3.65 -33.48 -3.76
C ARG A 29 -2.65 -33.50 -2.60
N VAL A 30 -2.78 -32.59 -1.63
CA VAL A 30 -1.81 -32.39 -0.55
C VAL A 30 -2.18 -33.19 0.70
N GLU A 31 -1.16 -33.68 1.40
CA GLU A 31 -1.30 -34.45 2.64
C GLU A 31 -1.42 -33.51 3.86
N ARG A 32 -1.88 -34.05 5.00
CA ARG A 32 -2.04 -33.31 6.27
C ARG A 32 -0.80 -32.52 6.68
N SER A 33 0.37 -33.15 6.60
CA SER A 33 1.66 -32.53 6.97
C SER A 33 1.93 -31.26 6.17
N GLN A 34 1.59 -31.27 4.89
CA GLN A 34 1.78 -30.15 3.99
C GLN A 34 0.83 -28.99 4.32
N LEU A 35 -0.41 -29.28 4.67
CA LEU A 35 -1.38 -28.27 5.11
C LEU A 35 -0.97 -27.63 6.44
N TYR A 36 -0.42 -28.41 7.38
CA TYR A 36 0.18 -27.86 8.60
C TYR A 36 1.40 -26.98 8.29
N ALA A 37 2.25 -27.39 7.34
CA ALA A 37 3.38 -26.59 6.91
C ALA A 37 2.93 -25.22 6.34
N TYR A 38 1.88 -25.17 5.53
CA TYR A 38 1.35 -23.89 5.02
C TYR A 38 0.81 -22.95 6.11
N ARG A 39 0.39 -23.51 7.26
CA ARG A 39 -0.09 -22.75 8.43
C ARG A 39 1.02 -22.35 9.40
N ASP A 40 2.25 -22.81 9.20
CA ASP A 40 3.38 -22.50 10.05
C ASP A 40 4.20 -21.33 9.48
N PHE A 41 4.49 -20.34 10.33
CA PHE A 41 5.30 -19.18 9.98
C PHE A 41 6.77 -19.55 9.71
N ASN A 42 7.24 -20.67 10.27
CA ASN A 42 8.63 -21.10 10.17
C ASN A 42 8.90 -22.08 9.03
N SER A 43 7.86 -22.62 8.38
CA SER A 43 8.03 -23.64 7.33
C SER A 43 8.68 -23.10 6.06
N GLY A 44 8.44 -21.81 5.75
CA GLY A 44 8.89 -21.18 4.51
C GLY A 44 8.22 -21.73 3.24
N VAL A 45 7.18 -22.57 3.37
CA VAL A 45 6.51 -23.21 2.23
C VAL A 45 5.23 -22.47 1.88
N TYR A 46 5.04 -22.24 0.58
CA TYR A 46 3.84 -21.59 0.03
C TYR A 46 2.85 -22.61 -0.53
N MET A 47 1.56 -22.31 -0.39
CA MET A 47 0.48 -23.10 -0.94
C MET A 47 0.42 -22.92 -2.46
N PRO A 48 0.42 -24.01 -3.25
CA PRO A 48 0.27 -23.95 -4.69
C PRO A 48 -1.09 -23.37 -5.12
N ALA A 49 -1.11 -22.65 -6.25
CA ALA A 49 -2.32 -22.00 -6.78
C ALA A 49 -3.44 -22.99 -7.10
N ASP A 50 -3.11 -24.19 -7.58
CA ASP A 50 -4.09 -25.26 -7.85
C ASP A 50 -4.79 -25.75 -6.58
N VAL A 51 -4.07 -25.78 -5.45
CA VAL A 51 -4.63 -26.15 -4.14
C VAL A 51 -5.51 -25.03 -3.60
N ILE A 52 -5.09 -23.77 -3.78
CA ILE A 52 -5.88 -22.59 -3.38
C ILE A 52 -7.22 -22.58 -4.13
N ASP A 53 -7.21 -22.69 -5.45
CA ASP A 53 -8.41 -22.63 -6.30
C ASP A 53 -9.45 -23.68 -5.91
N VAL A 54 -9.00 -24.92 -5.65
CA VAL A 54 -9.87 -26.02 -5.22
C VAL A 54 -10.49 -25.74 -3.84
N LEU A 55 -9.70 -25.22 -2.89
CA LEU A 55 -10.18 -24.90 -1.55
C LEU A 55 -11.12 -23.68 -1.53
N GLU A 56 -10.86 -22.67 -2.36
CA GLU A 56 -11.74 -21.50 -2.51
C GLU A 56 -13.07 -21.88 -3.15
N SER A 57 -13.01 -22.66 -4.24
CA SER A 57 -14.19 -23.16 -4.95
C SER A 57 -15.10 -23.98 -4.02
N ARG A 58 -14.50 -24.78 -3.14
CA ARG A 58 -15.24 -25.58 -2.16
C ARG A 58 -15.83 -24.74 -1.03
N ALA A 59 -15.05 -23.84 -0.45
CA ALA A 59 -15.52 -22.94 0.60
C ALA A 59 -16.52 -21.89 0.09
N LYS A 60 -16.63 -21.72 -1.24
CA LYS A 60 -17.32 -20.60 -1.89
C LYS A 60 -16.86 -19.24 -1.34
N ASN A 61 -15.60 -19.18 -0.91
CA ASN A 61 -15.02 -18.03 -0.26
C ASN A 61 -13.66 -17.72 -0.93
N PRO A 62 -13.59 -16.68 -1.76
CA PRO A 62 -12.38 -16.33 -2.50
C PRO A 62 -11.38 -15.59 -1.59
N VAL A 63 -10.84 -16.24 -0.55
CA VAL A 63 -9.95 -15.60 0.44
C VAL A 63 -8.65 -15.05 -0.18
N TYR A 64 -7.93 -15.88 -0.92
CA TYR A 64 -6.73 -15.50 -1.67
C TYR A 64 -7.08 -14.65 -2.89
N SER A 65 -8.10 -15.04 -3.65
CA SER A 65 -8.49 -14.32 -4.87
C SER A 65 -8.96 -12.89 -4.54
N GLN A 66 -9.74 -12.70 -3.47
CA GLN A 66 -10.12 -11.38 -2.98
C GLN A 66 -8.92 -10.59 -2.44
N PHE A 67 -7.97 -11.24 -1.75
CA PHE A 67 -6.76 -10.57 -1.27
C PHE A 67 -5.80 -10.16 -2.39
N LEU A 68 -5.70 -10.97 -3.45
CA LEU A 68 -4.92 -10.64 -4.64
C LEU A 68 -5.63 -9.55 -5.44
N PHE A 69 -6.95 -9.64 -5.58
CA PHE A 69 -7.76 -8.61 -6.24
C PHE A 69 -7.73 -7.29 -5.47
N SER A 70 -7.75 -7.30 -4.14
CA SER A 70 -7.63 -6.08 -3.34
C SER A 70 -6.21 -5.49 -3.36
N GLN A 71 -5.17 -6.32 -3.52
CA GLN A 71 -3.81 -5.83 -3.79
C GLN A 71 -3.65 -5.33 -5.24
N MET A 72 -4.41 -5.85 -6.20
CA MET A 72 -4.44 -5.33 -7.57
C MET A 72 -5.25 -4.03 -7.66
N GLN A 73 -6.34 -3.91 -6.89
CA GLN A 73 -7.15 -2.69 -6.75
C GLN A 73 -6.58 -1.68 -5.77
N ALA A 74 -5.59 -2.06 -4.96
CA ALA A 74 -4.60 -1.11 -4.48
C ALA A 74 -3.83 -0.68 -5.73
N GLU A 75 -4.45 0.19 -6.52
CA GLU A 75 -3.83 0.82 -7.67
C GLU A 75 -2.43 1.30 -7.25
N PRO A 76 -1.44 1.25 -8.15
CA PRO A 76 -0.30 2.15 -7.97
C PRO A 76 -0.91 3.52 -7.75
N GLN A 77 -0.45 4.27 -6.76
CA GLN A 77 -0.86 5.66 -6.56
C GLN A 77 -0.84 6.35 -7.93
N THR A 78 -1.99 6.41 -8.58
CA THR A 78 -2.28 7.34 -9.66
C THR A 78 -2.39 8.62 -8.87
N ALA A 79 -1.22 9.19 -8.60
CA ALA A 79 -1.06 10.51 -8.06
C ALA A 79 -2.01 11.38 -8.88
N CYS A 80 -3.15 11.69 -8.27
CA CYS A 80 -4.19 12.39 -8.97
C CYS A 80 -3.60 13.77 -9.23
N VAL A 81 -3.46 14.18 -10.50
CA VAL A 81 -2.89 15.49 -10.85
C VAL A 81 -3.52 16.62 -10.01
N VAL A 82 -4.81 16.48 -9.67
CA VAL A 82 -5.56 17.40 -8.82
C VAL A 82 -5.08 17.37 -7.36
N GLN A 83 -4.79 16.18 -6.82
CA GLN A 83 -4.26 16.03 -5.46
C GLN A 83 -2.86 16.62 -5.36
N GLU A 84 -1.97 16.28 -6.28
CA GLU A 84 -0.61 16.82 -6.32
C GLU A 84 -0.59 18.35 -6.51
N ALA A 85 -1.52 18.88 -7.32
CA ALA A 85 -1.70 20.32 -7.45
C ALA A 85 -2.21 20.98 -6.16
N ALA A 86 -3.07 20.29 -5.40
CA ALA A 86 -3.53 20.76 -4.09
C ALA A 86 -2.40 20.76 -3.05
N ASP A 87 -1.53 19.75 -3.08
CA ASP A 87 -0.39 19.64 -2.16
C ASP A 87 0.65 20.75 -2.43
N VAL A 88 0.87 21.12 -3.70
CA VAL A 88 1.65 22.32 -4.08
C VAL A 88 1.01 23.61 -3.55
N ASP A 89 -0.31 23.78 -3.69
CA ASP A 89 -1.02 24.97 -3.20
C ASP A 89 -0.91 25.10 -1.67
N GLU A 90 -1.07 24.00 -0.93
CA GLU A 90 -0.94 23.98 0.52
C GLU A 90 0.48 24.37 0.95
N ALA A 91 1.51 23.77 0.33
CA ALA A 91 2.90 24.10 0.62
C ALA A 91 3.25 25.57 0.30
N ALA A 92 2.72 26.11 -0.81
CA ALA A 92 2.93 27.51 -1.18
C ALA A 92 2.21 28.47 -0.21
N ASN A 93 1.00 28.11 0.22
CA ASN A 93 0.26 28.86 1.22
C ASN A 93 0.98 28.90 2.58
N ASP A 94 1.65 27.82 2.98
CA ASP A 94 2.46 27.78 4.20
C ASP A 94 3.62 28.79 4.13
N VAL A 95 4.36 28.83 3.02
CA VAL A 95 5.43 29.83 2.79
C VAL A 95 4.87 31.25 2.89
N TRP A 96 3.77 31.53 2.19
CA TRP A 96 3.17 32.85 2.19
C TRP A 96 2.69 33.28 3.58
N ARG A 97 2.06 32.37 4.32
CA ARG A 97 1.58 32.63 5.68
C ARG A 97 2.74 32.94 6.61
N PHE A 98 3.83 32.17 6.49
CA PHE A 98 5.05 32.39 7.25
C PHE A 98 5.66 33.77 6.95
N ILE A 99 5.90 34.09 5.68
CA ILE A 99 6.49 35.38 5.27
C ILE A 99 5.59 36.55 5.72
N ARG A 100 4.28 36.44 5.53
CA ARG A 100 3.32 37.46 5.98
C ARG A 100 3.40 37.68 7.49
N HIS A 101 3.46 36.60 8.28
CA HIS A 101 3.54 36.70 9.73
C HIS A 101 4.87 37.34 10.16
N ALA A 102 5.98 36.91 9.58
CA ALA A 102 7.29 37.45 9.91
C ALA A 102 7.45 38.92 9.47
N ALA A 103 6.82 39.32 8.35
CA ALA A 103 6.80 40.69 7.87
C ALA A 103 5.80 41.60 8.60
N ALA A 104 4.81 41.04 9.32
CA ALA A 104 3.81 41.82 10.05
C ALA A 104 4.44 42.67 11.17
N GLU A 105 5.62 42.27 11.66
CA GLU A 105 6.40 43.01 12.66
C GLU A 105 7.22 44.17 12.06
N GLY A 106 7.17 44.39 10.74
CA GLY A 106 7.84 45.50 10.06
C GLY A 106 9.37 45.46 10.11
N ARG A 107 9.94 44.33 10.55
CA ARG A 107 11.39 44.10 10.63
C ARG A 107 11.86 43.16 9.53
N GLU A 108 13.15 43.22 9.24
CA GLU A 108 13.80 42.24 8.37
C GLU A 108 13.73 40.83 9.01
N LEU A 109 13.65 39.82 8.15
CA LEU A 109 13.69 38.41 8.57
C LEU A 109 15.02 38.13 9.29
N THR A 110 14.94 37.56 10.49
CA THR A 110 16.11 37.02 11.18
C THR A 110 16.72 35.86 10.39
N GLU A 111 17.98 35.54 10.67
CA GLU A 111 18.64 34.37 10.07
C GLU A 111 17.92 33.05 10.37
N THR A 112 17.26 32.93 11.53
CA THR A 112 16.44 31.76 11.84
C THR A 112 15.19 31.71 10.97
N GLU A 113 14.51 32.84 10.78
CA GLU A 113 13.32 32.92 9.94
C GLU A 113 13.64 32.71 8.45
N LYS A 114 14.80 33.20 7.98
CA LYS A 114 15.30 32.91 6.62
C LYS A 114 15.51 31.42 6.42
N ARG A 115 16.15 30.73 7.37
CA ARG A 115 16.35 29.27 7.29
C ARG A 115 15.04 28.51 7.29
N GLU A 116 14.05 28.97 8.04
CA GLU A 116 12.74 28.33 8.06
C GLU A 116 11.96 28.59 6.76
N ALA A 117 12.00 29.81 6.23
CA ALA A 117 11.46 30.12 4.90
C ALA A 117 12.11 29.25 3.80
N GLU A 118 13.43 29.05 3.84
CA GLU A 118 14.15 28.19 2.91
C GLU A 118 13.68 26.74 2.99
N ARG A 119 13.43 26.22 4.19
CA ARG A 119 12.88 24.86 4.37
C ARG A 119 11.48 24.71 3.78
N LEU A 120 10.63 25.73 3.98
CA LEU A 120 9.29 25.72 3.41
C LEU A 120 9.33 25.84 1.87
N LEU A 121 10.26 26.63 1.32
CA LEU A 121 10.49 26.69 -0.12
C LEU A 121 11.00 25.35 -0.69
N GLN A 122 11.91 24.66 0.00
CA GLN A 122 12.36 23.32 -0.39
C GLN A 122 11.22 22.30 -0.42
N ARG A 123 10.24 22.43 0.48
CA ARG A 123 9.01 21.62 0.43
C ARG A 123 8.22 21.91 -0.84
N VAL A 124 7.99 23.19 -1.17
CA VAL A 124 7.31 23.60 -2.42
C VAL A 124 8.03 23.06 -3.66
N ASP A 125 9.37 23.09 -3.68
CA ASP A 125 10.15 22.56 -4.80
C ASP A 125 9.96 21.05 -4.98
N ARG A 126 9.89 20.31 -3.87
CA ARG A 126 9.62 18.87 -3.88
C ARG A 126 8.22 18.58 -4.41
N GLU A 127 7.17 19.22 -3.86
CA GLU A 127 5.79 18.99 -4.31
C GLU A 127 5.63 19.38 -5.80
N ASN A 128 6.31 20.45 -6.27
CA ASN A 128 6.32 20.81 -7.69
C ASN A 128 7.01 19.76 -8.58
N ALA A 129 8.09 19.14 -8.09
CA ALA A 129 8.77 18.07 -8.82
C ALA A 129 7.87 16.83 -8.96
N GLU A 130 7.13 16.49 -7.91
CA GLU A 130 6.16 15.39 -7.88
C GLU A 130 5.00 15.68 -8.85
N LEU A 131 4.37 16.85 -8.78
CA LEU A 131 3.34 17.27 -9.73
C LEU A 131 3.82 17.21 -11.19
N ARG A 132 5.04 17.67 -11.48
CA ARG A 132 5.62 17.60 -12.84
C ARG A 132 5.81 16.16 -13.30
N ALA A 133 6.28 15.26 -12.44
CA ALA A 133 6.43 13.86 -12.77
C ALA A 133 5.08 13.25 -13.15
N VAL A 134 4.03 13.58 -12.40
CA VAL A 134 2.66 13.10 -12.61
C VAL A 134 2.06 13.65 -13.91
N LEU A 135 2.24 14.94 -14.19
CA LEU A 135 1.82 15.54 -15.47
C LEU A 135 2.49 14.87 -16.69
N ASN A 136 3.79 14.55 -16.59
CA ASN A 136 4.51 13.88 -17.66
C ASN A 136 4.05 12.43 -17.88
N MET A 137 3.69 11.71 -16.80
CA MET A 137 3.11 10.37 -16.91
C MET A 137 1.72 10.42 -17.54
N ALA A 138 0.88 11.39 -17.16
CA ALA A 138 -0.46 11.57 -17.72
C ALA A 138 -0.44 11.92 -19.22
N ALA A 139 0.57 12.66 -19.70
CA ALA A 139 0.71 13.00 -21.11
C ALA A 139 1.20 11.84 -22.01
N SER A 140 1.68 10.74 -21.42
CA SER A 140 2.23 9.59 -22.14
C SER A 140 1.22 8.45 -22.34
N THR A 141 -0.04 8.66 -21.96
CA THR A 141 -1.15 7.69 -22.02
C THR A 141 -2.18 8.14 -23.05
#